data_AF-A0A5C6NCD3-F1
#
_entry.id   AF-A0A5C6NCD3-F1
#
_cell.length_a   1.000
_cell.length_b   1.000
_cell.length_c   1.000
_cell.angle_alpha   90.00
_cell.angle_beta   90.00
_cell.angle_gamma   90.00
#
_symmetry.space_group_name_H-M   'P 1'
#
loop_
_entity.id
_entity.type
_entity.pdbx_description
1 polymer ?
#
loop_
_entity_poly.entity_id
_entity_poly.type
_entity_poly.pdbx_seq_one_letter_code
_entity_poly.pdbx_strand_id
1 'polypeptide(L)'
;MAETFNKQHEHYETMVRHIKNVRQIYGCNNNNSLGLAECVKKIREEHEAHYRVSLKLIGYDFSLSVVPLGSAGDNTEEPLPPHLKLAQGEFKDASDSAKATISKGTTIQELTGWLLRSTDQMAKQVTGATANYQEQRRLTDNLEKNIKEVKRARDLSQRYRQRAREVHSEVAEIAKTFQ
;
A
#
# COMPACT_ATOMS: atom_id res chain seq x y z
N MET A 1 3.22 1.71 18.78
CA MET A 1 2.46 2.58 17.85
C MET A 1 3.38 3.24 16.83
N ALA A 2 4.37 4.05 17.24
CA ALA A 2 5.31 4.71 16.33
C ALA A 2 6.04 3.72 15.40
N GLU A 3 6.57 2.62 15.94
CA GLU A 3 7.21 1.57 15.13
C GLU A 3 6.25 0.96 14.09
N THR A 4 5.01 0.68 14.48
CA THR A 4 3.98 0.14 13.58
C THR A 4 3.65 1.13 12.47
N PHE A 5 3.56 2.42 12.80
CA PHE A 5 3.34 3.50 11.85
C PHE A 5 4.50 3.65 10.87
N ASN A 6 5.74 3.63 11.35
CA ASN A 6 6.93 3.73 10.50
C ASN A 6 7.00 2.56 9.52
N LYS A 7 6.74 1.33 9.99
CA LYS A 7 6.66 0.15 9.10
C LYS A 7 5.56 0.29 8.05
N GLN A 8 4.39 0.81 8.43
CA GLN A 8 3.32 1.08 7.45
C GLN A 8 3.76 2.10 6.41
N HIS A 9 4.42 3.17 6.83
CA HIS A 9 4.95 4.20 5.93
C HIS A 9 5.99 3.62 4.96
N GLU A 10 6.93 2.81 5.45
CA GLU A 10 7.93 2.12 4.63
C GLU A 10 7.28 1.19 3.59
N HIS A 11 6.28 0.39 3.99
CA HIS A 11 5.53 -0.45 3.07
C HIS A 11 4.78 0.40 2.02
N TYR A 12 4.19 1.51 2.43
CA TYR A 12 3.50 2.41 1.51
C TYR A 12 4.45 3.03 0.47
N GLU A 13 5.59 3.58 0.91
CA GLU A 13 6.59 4.14 -0.01
C GLU A 13 7.18 3.08 -0.94
N THR A 14 7.36 1.85 -0.43
CA THR A 14 7.81 0.71 -1.23
C THR A 14 6.80 0.36 -2.32
N MET A 15 5.51 0.28 -1.99
CA MET A 15 4.44 0.09 -2.98
C MET A 15 4.46 1.19 -4.06
N VAL A 16 4.57 2.46 -3.65
CA VAL A 16 4.62 3.59 -4.58
C VAL A 16 5.83 3.48 -5.51
N ARG A 17 7.00 3.09 -4.99
CA ARG A 17 8.23 2.88 -5.77
C ARG A 17 8.05 1.78 -6.82
N HIS A 18 7.51 0.63 -6.44
CA HIS A 18 7.30 -0.48 -7.38
C HIS A 18 6.32 -0.11 -8.52
N ILE A 19 5.23 0.60 -8.20
CA ILE A 19 4.30 1.12 -9.23
C ILE A 19 5.00 2.12 -10.17
N LYS A 20 5.87 2.99 -9.65
CA LYS A 20 6.67 3.91 -10.47
C LYS A 20 7.66 3.17 -11.38
N ASN A 21 8.26 2.08 -10.92
CA ASN A 21 9.18 1.29 -11.73
C ASN A 21 8.47 0.66 -12.93
N VAL A 22 7.27 0.08 -12.74
CA VAL A 22 6.45 -0.44 -13.86
C VAL A 22 6.20 0.65 -14.90
N ARG A 23 5.94 1.89 -14.45
CA ARG A 23 5.75 3.03 -15.35
C ARG A 23 6.96 3.40 -16.16
N GLN A 24 8.12 3.39 -15.52
CA GLN A 24 9.37 3.70 -16.20
C GLN A 24 9.72 2.63 -17.23
N ILE A 25 9.45 1.35 -16.94
CA ILE A 25 9.72 0.24 -17.86
C ILE A 25 8.88 0.37 -19.15
N TYR A 26 7.59 0.67 -19.05
CA TYR A 26 6.66 0.70 -20.20
C TYR A 26 6.28 2.11 -20.68
N GLY A 27 6.87 3.14 -20.09
CA GLY A 27 6.56 4.54 -20.40
C GLY A 27 5.07 4.88 -20.31
N CYS A 28 4.33 4.28 -19.38
CA CYS A 28 2.90 4.52 -19.17
C CYS A 28 2.66 5.59 -18.10
N ASN A 29 1.56 6.33 -18.26
CA ASN A 29 1.00 7.27 -17.28
C ASN A 29 1.91 8.47 -16.94
N ASN A 30 1.59 9.64 -17.51
CA ASN A 30 2.37 10.87 -17.33
C ASN A 30 2.01 11.67 -16.06
N ASN A 31 1.14 11.15 -15.20
CA ASN A 31 0.72 11.83 -13.97
C ASN A 31 1.20 11.10 -12.71
N ASN A 32 1.27 11.83 -11.59
CA ASN A 32 1.67 11.29 -10.27
C ASN A 32 0.58 10.40 -9.62
N SER A 33 -0.36 9.82 -10.38
CA SER A 33 -1.36 8.88 -9.87
C SER A 33 -0.72 7.58 -9.36
N LEU A 34 -1.46 6.65 -8.77
CA LEU A 34 -1.04 5.25 -8.55
C LEU A 34 -1.70 4.27 -9.53
N GLY A 35 -2.38 4.81 -10.56
CA GLY A 35 -3.04 4.04 -11.62
C GLY A 35 -2.11 3.08 -12.37
N LEU A 36 -2.62 1.87 -12.62
CA LEU A 36 -1.97 0.77 -13.34
C LEU A 36 -2.65 0.42 -14.67
N ALA A 37 -3.88 0.89 -14.93
CA ALA A 37 -4.65 0.50 -16.12
C ALA A 37 -3.90 0.76 -17.44
N GLU A 38 -3.32 1.94 -17.63
CA GLU A 38 -2.57 2.27 -18.84
C GLU A 38 -1.32 1.39 -18.99
N CYS A 39 -0.62 1.11 -17.89
CA CYS A 39 0.54 0.23 -17.90
C CYS A 39 0.17 -1.19 -18.30
N VAL A 40 -0.87 -1.75 -17.68
CA VAL A 40 -1.35 -3.09 -18.01
C VAL A 40 -1.78 -3.18 -19.48
N LYS A 41 -2.42 -2.13 -20.01
CA LYS A 41 -2.78 -2.05 -21.43
C LYS A 41 -1.54 -2.08 -22.32
N LYS A 42 -0.55 -1.22 -22.08
CA LYS A 42 0.70 -1.19 -22.87
C LYS A 42 1.46 -2.51 -22.83
N ILE A 43 1.58 -3.12 -21.64
CA ILE A 43 2.26 -4.41 -21.50
C ILE A 43 1.58 -5.49 -22.36
N ARG A 44 0.24 -5.49 -22.42
CA ARG A 44 -0.49 -6.44 -23.28
C ARG A 44 -0.21 -6.18 -24.75
N GLU A 45 -0.39 -4.94 -25.21
CA GLU A 45 -0.17 -4.55 -26.61
C GLU A 45 1.25 -4.85 -27.09
N GLU A 46 2.26 -4.66 -26.23
CA GLU A 46 3.66 -4.94 -26.58
C GLU A 46 3.97 -6.43 -26.70
N HIS A 47 3.29 -7.29 -25.92
CA HIS A 47 3.61 -8.72 -25.81
C HIS A 47 2.55 -9.65 -26.41
N GLU A 48 1.47 -9.12 -27.00
CA GLU A 48 0.30 -9.89 -27.47
C GLU A 48 0.60 -10.94 -28.55
N ALA A 49 1.68 -10.76 -29.31
CA ALA A 49 2.08 -11.70 -30.35
C ALA A 49 2.63 -13.03 -29.81
N HIS A 50 3.21 -13.02 -28.59
CA HIS A 50 3.91 -14.17 -28.02
C HIS A 50 3.31 -14.62 -26.68
N TYR A 51 2.64 -13.73 -25.95
CA TYR A 51 2.16 -14.00 -24.60
C TYR A 51 0.75 -13.46 -24.38
N ARG A 52 -0.08 -14.26 -23.70
CA ARG A 52 -1.29 -13.80 -23.02
C ARG A 52 -0.91 -13.19 -21.68
N VAL A 53 -0.88 -11.86 -21.63
CA VAL A 53 -0.68 -11.09 -20.40
C VAL A 53 -2.03 -10.77 -19.75
N SER A 54 -2.18 -11.09 -18.48
CA SER A 54 -3.38 -10.79 -17.68
C SER A 54 -3.01 -10.41 -16.25
N LEU A 55 -3.89 -9.65 -15.59
CA LEU A 55 -3.73 -9.33 -14.18
C LEU A 55 -4.56 -10.32 -13.37
N LYS A 56 -3.95 -10.97 -12.39
CA LYS A 56 -4.64 -11.88 -11.47
C LYS A 56 -4.77 -11.24 -10.11
N LEU A 57 -5.93 -11.42 -9.48
CA LEU A 57 -6.20 -11.04 -8.10
C LEU A 57 -6.67 -12.28 -7.34
N ILE A 58 -5.93 -12.69 -6.32
CA ILE A 58 -6.24 -13.81 -5.44
C ILE A 58 -6.27 -13.28 -4.00
N GLY A 59 -7.46 -13.07 -3.46
CA GLY A 59 -7.62 -12.42 -2.16
C GLY A 59 -7.04 -11.00 -2.16
N TYR A 60 -6.03 -10.76 -1.33
CA TYR A 60 -5.30 -9.48 -1.26
C TYR A 60 -3.99 -9.49 -2.06
N ASP A 61 -3.73 -10.55 -2.81
CA ASP A 61 -2.51 -10.67 -3.60
C ASP A 61 -2.85 -10.46 -5.08
N PHE A 62 -2.13 -9.57 -5.75
CA PHE A 62 -2.22 -9.40 -7.19
C PHE A 62 -0.88 -9.63 -7.88
N SER A 63 -0.94 -10.05 -9.13
CA SER A 63 0.24 -10.35 -9.94
C SER A 63 -0.05 -10.24 -11.42
N LEU A 64 1.01 -10.03 -12.19
CA LEU A 64 0.95 -10.08 -13.64
C LEU A 64 1.19 -11.53 -14.11
N SER A 65 0.16 -12.16 -14.65
CA SER A 65 0.21 -13.50 -15.25
C SER A 65 0.60 -13.40 -16.71
N VAL A 66 1.61 -14.17 -17.10
CA VAL A 66 2.11 -14.24 -18.47
C VAL A 66 2.07 -15.70 -18.90
N VAL A 67 1.37 -15.99 -20.00
CA VAL A 67 1.22 -17.34 -20.54
C VAL A 67 1.64 -17.32 -22.01
N PRO A 68 2.65 -18.10 -22.45
CA PRO A 68 3.04 -18.18 -23.85
C PRO A 68 1.90 -18.64 -24.78
N LEU A 69 1.85 -18.13 -26.01
CA LEU A 69 0.78 -18.42 -26.99
C LEU A 69 1.09 -19.59 -27.95
N GLY A 70 2.28 -20.18 -27.92
CA GLY A 70 2.65 -21.41 -28.65
C GLY A 70 3.81 -22.14 -27.98
N SER A 71 4.05 -23.45 -28.12
CA SER A 71 3.28 -24.55 -28.72
C SER A 71 3.47 -25.78 -27.83
N ALA A 72 2.46 -26.64 -27.67
CA ALA A 72 2.54 -27.92 -26.94
C ALA A 72 3.45 -29.00 -27.61
N GLY A 73 4.54 -28.60 -28.26
CA GLY A 73 5.37 -29.47 -29.08
C GLY A 73 6.86 -29.09 -29.21
N ASP A 74 7.29 -27.95 -28.67
CA ASP A 74 8.71 -27.62 -28.54
C ASP A 74 8.98 -27.29 -27.08
N ASN A 75 9.61 -28.23 -26.36
CA ASN A 75 9.87 -28.15 -24.91
C ASN A 75 11.00 -27.16 -24.55
N THR A 76 11.15 -26.10 -25.34
CA THR A 76 12.06 -25.01 -25.04
C THR A 76 11.22 -23.85 -24.53
N GLU A 77 11.08 -23.75 -23.20
CA GLU A 77 10.51 -22.56 -22.57
C GLU A 77 11.38 -21.36 -22.97
N GLU A 78 10.94 -20.59 -23.96
CA GLU A 78 11.59 -19.35 -24.34
C GLU A 78 11.61 -18.43 -23.11
N PRO A 79 12.78 -17.93 -22.68
CA PRO A 79 12.88 -17.11 -21.49
C PRO A 79 12.07 -15.84 -21.67
N LEU A 80 11.26 -15.49 -20.65
CA LEU A 80 10.49 -14.26 -20.64
C LEU A 80 11.35 -13.05 -21.00
N PRO A 81 10.85 -12.11 -21.84
CA PRO A 81 11.53 -10.87 -22.14
C PRO A 81 11.95 -10.16 -20.84
N PRO A 82 13.19 -9.64 -20.73
CA PRO A 82 13.70 -9.08 -19.49
C PRO A 82 12.78 -8.02 -18.86
N HIS A 83 12.24 -7.12 -19.67
CA HIS A 83 11.31 -6.08 -19.20
C HIS A 83 9.98 -6.65 -18.70
N LEU A 84 9.48 -7.73 -19.31
CA LEU A 84 8.26 -8.40 -18.88
C LEU A 84 8.47 -9.14 -17.55
N LYS A 85 9.60 -9.82 -17.39
CA LYS A 85 10.01 -10.46 -16.13
C LYS A 85 10.18 -9.44 -14.99
N LEU A 86 10.83 -8.31 -15.28
CA LEU A 86 10.95 -7.21 -14.31
C LEU A 86 9.56 -6.68 -13.91
N ALA A 87 8.68 -6.46 -14.88
CA ALA A 87 7.30 -6.03 -14.60
C ALA A 87 6.59 -7.00 -13.65
N GLN A 88 6.67 -8.32 -13.91
CA GLN A 88 6.05 -9.32 -13.03
C GLN A 88 6.56 -9.21 -11.59
N GLY A 89 7.87 -9.02 -11.40
CA GLY A 89 8.47 -8.78 -10.09
C GLY A 89 7.91 -7.52 -9.42
N GLU A 90 7.90 -6.40 -10.14
CA GLU A 90 7.40 -5.12 -9.63
C GLU A 90 5.91 -5.18 -9.25
N PHE A 91 5.06 -5.87 -10.02
CA PHE A 91 3.66 -6.09 -9.67
C PHE A 91 3.51 -6.91 -8.39
N LYS A 92 4.32 -7.97 -8.23
CA LYS A 92 4.30 -8.82 -7.04
C LYS A 92 4.75 -8.05 -5.80
N ASP A 93 5.85 -7.32 -5.89
CA ASP A 93 6.40 -6.57 -4.77
C ASP A 93 5.49 -5.38 -4.38
N ALA A 94 4.84 -4.76 -5.37
CA ALA A 94 3.78 -3.77 -5.13
C ALA A 94 2.60 -4.38 -4.38
N SER A 95 2.17 -5.58 -4.76
CA SER A 95 1.09 -6.32 -4.08
C SER A 95 1.43 -6.63 -2.63
N ASP A 96 2.61 -7.20 -2.37
CA ASP A 96 3.06 -7.54 -1.01
C ASP A 96 3.11 -6.29 -0.13
N SER A 97 3.59 -5.18 -0.69
CA SER A 97 3.68 -3.89 -0.01
C SER A 97 2.31 -3.25 0.24
N ALA A 98 1.37 -3.35 -0.70
CA ALA A 98 0.00 -2.89 -0.54
C ALA A 98 -0.71 -3.64 0.59
N LYS A 99 -0.61 -4.97 0.57
CA LYS A 99 -1.16 -5.87 1.60
C LYS A 99 -0.58 -5.56 2.99
N ALA A 100 0.74 -5.39 3.08
CA ALA A 100 1.40 -5.02 4.33
C ALA A 100 0.94 -3.64 4.85
N THR A 101 0.80 -2.65 3.95
CA THR A 101 0.28 -1.31 4.27
C THR A 101 -1.13 -1.37 4.84
N ILE A 102 -2.01 -2.19 4.25
CA ILE A 102 -3.40 -2.36 4.70
C ILE A 102 -3.46 -3.07 6.06
N SER A 103 -2.67 -4.13 6.23
CA SER A 103 -2.59 -4.89 7.47
C SER A 103 -2.14 -4.01 8.64
N LYS A 104 -1.02 -3.30 8.50
CA LYS A 104 -0.52 -2.39 9.54
C LYS A 104 -1.47 -1.23 9.81
N GLY A 105 -2.14 -0.72 8.78
CA GLY A 105 -3.16 0.33 8.94
C GLY A 105 -4.33 -0.09 9.84
N THR A 106 -4.69 -1.37 9.83
CA THR A 106 -5.72 -1.92 10.73
C THR A 106 -5.24 -1.90 12.19
N THR A 107 -4.02 -2.40 12.44
CA THR A 107 -3.40 -2.36 13.78
C THR A 107 -3.26 -0.94 14.32
N ILE A 108 -2.84 0.02 13.48
CA ILE A 108 -2.69 1.42 13.91
C ILE A 108 -4.04 2.04 14.26
N GLN A 109 -5.09 1.74 13.50
CA GLN A 109 -6.44 2.24 13.80
C GLN A 109 -6.92 1.75 15.18
N GLU A 110 -6.70 0.49 15.52
CA GLU A 110 -7.04 -0.08 16.83
C GLU A 110 -6.22 0.54 17.96
N LEU A 111 -4.90 0.60 17.80
CA LEU A 111 -3.99 1.20 18.78
C LEU A 111 -4.32 2.67 19.03
N THR A 112 -4.61 3.43 17.98
CA THR A 112 -4.99 4.84 18.10
C THR A 112 -6.34 4.98 18.80
N GLY A 113 -7.32 4.15 18.44
CA GLY A 113 -8.62 4.13 19.11
C GLY A 113 -8.51 3.85 20.61
N TRP A 114 -7.65 2.89 20.99
CA TRP A 114 -7.37 2.58 22.39
C TRP A 114 -6.65 3.74 23.10
N LEU A 115 -5.59 4.30 22.50
CA LEU A 115 -4.84 5.41 23.06
C LEU A 115 -5.72 6.63 23.31
N LEU A 116 -6.56 7.01 22.34
CA LEU A 116 -7.45 8.18 22.47
C LEU A 116 -8.46 8.01 23.61
N ARG A 117 -9.04 6.81 23.77
CA ARG A 117 -9.94 6.52 24.90
C ARG A 117 -9.20 6.56 26.25
N SER A 118 -7.97 6.06 26.28
CA SER A 118 -7.12 6.11 27.48
C SER A 118 -6.72 7.55 27.84
N THR A 119 -6.43 8.39 26.86
CA THR A 119 -6.08 9.80 27.11
C THR A 119 -7.22 10.60 27.73
N ASP A 120 -8.48 10.31 27.39
CA ASP A 120 -9.64 10.95 28.03
C ASP A 120 -9.75 10.59 29.52
N GLN A 121 -9.33 9.39 29.90
CA GLN A 121 -9.27 8.96 31.30
C GLN A 121 -8.07 9.58 32.02
N MET A 122 -6.90 9.63 31.38
CA MET A 122 -5.70 10.26 31.94
C MET A 122 -5.87 11.76 32.17
N ALA A 123 -6.57 12.46 31.26
CA ALA A 123 -6.85 13.89 31.41
C ALA A 123 -7.61 14.19 32.71
N LYS A 124 -8.62 13.35 33.05
CA LYS A 124 -9.41 13.46 34.29
C LYS A 124 -8.58 13.17 35.55
N GLN A 125 -7.58 12.29 35.45
CA GLN A 125 -6.70 11.95 36.57
C GLN A 125 -5.64 13.03 36.83
N VAL A 126 -5.04 13.60 35.79
CA VAL A 126 -4.04 14.69 35.91
C VAL A 126 -4.65 15.91 36.61
N THR A 127 -5.92 16.22 36.35
CA THR A 127 -6.64 17.31 37.03
C THR A 127 -6.93 17.05 38.51
N GLY A 128 -6.95 15.79 38.96
CA GLY A 128 -7.26 15.42 40.34
C GLY A 128 -6.05 15.04 41.21
N ALA A 129 -4.90 14.72 40.60
CA ALA A 129 -3.76 14.10 41.29
C ALA A 129 -2.58 15.03 41.61
N THR A 130 -2.56 16.27 41.10
CA THR A 130 -1.42 17.19 41.28
C THR A 130 -1.79 18.37 42.17
N ALA A 131 -1.09 18.52 43.30
CA ALA A 131 -1.25 19.68 44.20
C ALA A 131 -0.54 20.94 43.66
N ASN A 132 0.37 20.78 42.69
CA ASN A 132 1.13 21.87 42.08
C ASN A 132 0.58 22.24 40.70
N TYR A 133 0.04 23.46 40.59
CA TYR A 133 -0.52 24.02 39.36
C TYR A 133 0.47 24.05 38.18
N GLN A 134 1.75 24.32 38.43
CA GLN A 134 2.76 24.33 37.37
C GLN A 134 2.99 22.95 36.78
N GLU A 135 3.01 21.93 37.65
CA GLU A 135 3.16 20.54 37.23
C GLU A 135 1.92 20.03 36.49
N GLN A 136 0.73 20.39 36.97
CA GLN A 136 -0.53 20.13 36.29
C GLN A 136 -0.52 20.69 34.86
N ARG A 137 -0.14 21.98 34.70
CA ARG A 137 -0.06 22.63 33.39
C ARG A 137 0.93 21.92 32.46
N ARG A 138 2.13 21.58 32.94
CA ARG A 138 3.14 20.86 32.17
C ARG A 138 2.63 19.50 31.67
N LEU A 139 1.94 18.76 32.53
CA LEU A 139 1.38 17.45 32.17
C LEU A 139 0.23 17.57 31.16
N THR A 140 -0.66 18.55 31.33
CA THR A 140 -1.74 18.85 30.39
C THR A 140 -1.19 19.24 29.01
N ASP A 141 -0.23 20.17 28.94
CA ASP A 141 0.38 20.61 27.69
C ASP A 141 1.05 19.43 26.94
N ASN A 142 1.72 18.54 27.68
CA ASN A 142 2.35 17.35 27.10
C ASN A 142 1.30 16.34 26.59
N LEU A 143 0.22 16.14 27.34
CA LEU A 143 -0.88 15.26 26.94
C LEU A 143 -1.54 15.77 25.65
N GLU A 144 -1.82 17.08 25.57
CA GLU A 144 -2.40 17.69 24.36
C GLU A 144 -1.51 17.53 23.13
N LYS A 145 -0.20 17.76 23.27
CA LYS A 145 0.78 17.53 22.19
C LYS A 145 0.77 16.07 21.73
N ASN A 146 0.77 15.12 22.67
CA ASN A 146 0.73 13.69 22.35
C ASN A 146 -0.56 13.29 21.62
N ILE A 147 -1.72 13.79 22.07
CA ILE A 147 -3.00 13.55 21.40
C ILE A 147 -2.98 14.08 19.96
N LYS A 148 -2.39 15.26 19.74
CA LYS A 148 -2.28 15.88 18.41
C LYS A 148 -1.45 15.02 17.46
N GLU A 149 -0.30 14.51 17.90
CA GLU A 149 0.53 13.61 17.09
C GLU A 149 -0.14 12.25 16.85
N VAL A 150 -0.84 11.69 17.84
CA VAL A 150 -1.62 10.46 17.69
C VAL A 150 -2.70 10.62 16.62
N LYS A 151 -3.44 11.75 16.62
CA LYS A 151 -4.44 12.06 15.57
C LYS A 151 -3.79 12.21 14.20
N ARG A 152 -2.66 12.91 14.11
CA ARG A 152 -1.91 13.08 12.86
C ARG A 152 -1.45 11.73 12.29
N ALA A 153 -0.89 10.86 13.12
CA ALA A 153 -0.44 9.52 12.72
C ALA A 153 -1.62 8.66 12.23
N ARG A 154 -2.77 8.72 12.92
CA ARG A 154 -4.00 8.04 12.48
C ARG A 154 -4.44 8.51 11.09
N ASP A 155 -4.50 9.82 10.87
CA ASP A 155 -5.01 10.37 9.61
C ASP A 155 -4.07 10.04 8.44
N LEU A 156 -2.75 10.07 8.66
CA LEU A 156 -1.76 9.60 7.68
C LEU A 156 -1.88 8.11 7.40
N SER A 157 -1.99 7.30 8.45
CA SER A 157 -2.15 5.85 8.36
C SER A 157 -3.40 5.45 7.57
N GLN A 158 -4.51 6.16 7.78
CA GLN A 158 -5.75 5.98 7.02
C GLN A 158 -5.58 6.35 5.55
N ARG A 159 -4.87 7.44 5.24
CA ARG A 159 -4.58 7.81 3.85
C ARG A 159 -3.75 6.74 3.13
N TYR A 160 -2.69 6.22 3.76
CA TYR A 160 -1.87 5.15 3.17
C TYR A 160 -2.68 3.89 2.90
N ARG A 161 -3.49 3.46 3.88
CA ARG A 161 -4.40 2.33 3.73
C ARG A 161 -5.41 2.54 2.60
N GLN A 162 -5.99 3.74 2.51
CA GLN A 162 -6.97 4.06 1.47
C GLN A 162 -6.33 4.03 0.08
N ARG A 163 -5.14 4.60 -0.10
CA ARG A 163 -4.41 4.54 -1.38
C ARG A 163 -4.06 3.11 -1.79
N ALA A 164 -3.61 2.27 -0.85
CA ALA A 164 -3.36 0.86 -1.13
C ALA A 164 -4.63 0.11 -1.55
N ARG A 165 -5.79 0.43 -0.95
CA ARG A 165 -7.09 -0.13 -1.35
C ARG A 165 -7.52 0.32 -2.73
N GLU A 166 -7.30 1.58 -3.09
CA GLU A 166 -7.59 2.10 -4.43
C GLU A 166 -6.82 1.32 -5.50
N VAL A 167 -5.54 1.01 -5.25
CA VAL A 167 -4.74 0.14 -6.12
C VAL A 167 -5.38 -1.24 -6.26
N HIS A 168 -5.77 -1.89 -5.15
CA HIS A 168 -6.45 -3.19 -5.22
C HIS A 168 -7.78 -3.13 -5.97
N SER A 169 -8.58 -2.08 -5.76
CA SER A 169 -9.85 -1.91 -6.45
C SER A 169 -9.63 -1.73 -7.95
N GLU A 170 -8.66 -0.92 -8.36
CA GLU A 170 -8.31 -0.76 -9.77
C GLU A 170 -7.86 -2.09 -10.39
N VAL A 171 -6.95 -2.80 -9.72
CA VAL A 171 -6.48 -4.14 -10.11
C VAL A 171 -7.67 -5.10 -10.27
N ALA A 172 -8.63 -5.08 -9.35
CA ALA A 172 -9.82 -5.93 -9.42
C ALA A 172 -10.67 -5.62 -10.66
N GLU A 173 -10.86 -4.34 -10.98
CA GLU A 173 -11.58 -3.94 -12.19
C GLU A 173 -10.83 -4.36 -13.45
N ILE A 174 -9.52 -4.12 -13.54
CA ILE A 174 -8.68 -4.56 -14.67
C ILE A 174 -8.77 -6.09 -14.82
N ALA A 175 -8.68 -6.85 -13.72
CA ALA A 175 -8.74 -8.30 -13.75
C ALA A 175 -10.08 -8.82 -14.29
N LYS A 176 -11.21 -8.12 -14.01
CA LYS A 176 -12.54 -8.47 -14.56
C LYS A 176 -12.67 -8.12 -16.03
N THR A 177 -12.16 -6.97 -16.45
CA THR A 177 -12.30 -6.47 -17.83
C THR A 177 -11.61 -7.38 -18.85
N PHE A 178 -10.60 -8.14 -18.43
CA PHE A 178 -9.72 -8.85 -19.35
C PHE A 178 -9.46 -10.33 -18.98
N GLN A 179 -10.49 -11.02 -18.48
CA GLN A 179 -10.49 -12.49 -18.38
C GLN A 179 -10.55 -13.12 -19.76
#